data_AF-A0A3R7L0R0-F1
#
_entry.id   AF-A0A3R7L0R0-F1
#
_cell.length_a   1.000
_cell.length_b   1.000
_cell.length_c   1.000
_cell.angle_alpha   90.00
_cell.angle_beta   90.00
_cell.angle_gamma   90.00
#
_symmetry.space_group_name_H-M   'P 1'
#
loop_
_entity.id
_entity.type
_entity.pdbx_description
1 polymer ?
#
loop_
_entity_poly.entity_id
_entity_poly.type
_entity_poly.pdbx_seq_one_letter_code
_entity_poly.pdbx_strand_id
1 'polypeptide(L)'
;MAMDASGLLFQTAAETIDALSFTQSHVIDEDFRAHSKTNINSVRSLQREQRNRIEQNYGPRAASAESIAALLRAAYRGETTSLELTREAGGRGAPLAVTATMSHSQCQVFKKEMKQRIHEWERAFREDRGVAVTAHDKVPLRHVYELYKAAKNRLKETESPHAAALEPSVEGSAEPLQTQLLQSQPQQQQQQHQPLHEGGVRNGDAAVEVRGGSVGAQASYFSGGPLDGAGAAVFAAPVSMTSSNNMPHQPSPARTMGKGKPASQMSDEELTTEKRYLKHVLHLFESNFEKSNGRPSTKSDRHMWVAEYTRYGELKNEILRRAARGNQGGSAAAEAHAAPSTVSIPLSDKI
;
A
#
# COMPACT_ATOMS: atom_id res chain seq x y z
N MET A 1 -16.54 -6.38 -27.97
CA MET A 1 -17.63 -7.32 -28.32
C MET A 1 -18.11 -7.94 -27.02
N ALA A 2 -19.29 -7.56 -26.53
CA ALA A 2 -19.85 -8.12 -25.31
C ALA A 2 -20.38 -9.53 -25.64
N MET A 3 -19.85 -10.56 -24.99
CA MET A 3 -20.42 -11.90 -25.06
C MET A 3 -21.81 -11.84 -24.42
N ASP A 4 -22.84 -12.24 -25.18
CA ASP A 4 -24.22 -12.37 -24.72
C ASP A 4 -24.25 -13.27 -23.47
N ALA A 5 -25.04 -12.90 -22.46
CA ALA A 5 -25.23 -13.67 -21.24
C ALA A 5 -25.71 -15.10 -21.54
N SER A 6 -26.43 -15.29 -22.64
CA SER A 6 -26.85 -16.59 -23.14
C SER A 6 -25.67 -17.44 -23.64
N GLY A 7 -24.67 -16.80 -24.27
CA GLY A 7 -23.42 -17.46 -24.69
C GLY A 7 -22.55 -17.89 -23.52
N LEU A 8 -22.50 -17.08 -22.45
CA LEU A 8 -21.81 -17.43 -21.20
C LEU A 8 -22.46 -18.65 -20.53
N LEU A 9 -23.79 -18.69 -20.45
CA LEU A 9 -24.53 -19.84 -19.91
C LEU A 9 -24.31 -21.12 -20.72
N PHE A 10 -24.34 -21.02 -22.06
CA PHE A 10 -24.09 -22.17 -22.94
C PHE A 10 -22.67 -22.70 -22.80
N GLN A 11 -21.69 -21.81 -22.68
CA GLN A 11 -20.31 -22.20 -22.46
C GLN A 11 -20.11 -22.88 -21.09
N THR A 12 -20.71 -22.32 -20.03
CA THR A 12 -20.67 -22.95 -18.70
C THR A 12 -21.37 -24.32 -18.69
N ALA A 13 -22.51 -24.45 -19.38
CA ALA A 13 -23.22 -25.73 -19.49
C ALA A 13 -22.38 -26.78 -20.24
N ALA A 14 -21.74 -26.40 -21.35
CA ALA A 14 -20.86 -27.29 -22.11
C ALA A 14 -19.65 -27.75 -21.28
N GLU A 15 -19.00 -26.84 -20.55
CA GLU A 15 -17.88 -27.16 -19.66
C GLU A 15 -18.30 -28.08 -18.50
N THR A 16 -19.53 -27.91 -17.99
CA THR A 16 -20.08 -28.77 -16.93
C THR A 16 -20.41 -30.17 -17.45
N ILE A 17 -20.97 -30.27 -18.66
CA ILE A 17 -21.27 -31.55 -19.33
C ILE A 17 -19.98 -32.32 -19.63
N ASP A 18 -18.91 -31.64 -20.06
CA ASP A 18 -17.62 -32.28 -20.33
C ASP A 18 -16.97 -32.78 -19.02
N ALA A 19 -17.05 -31.98 -17.95
CA ALA A 19 -16.58 -32.39 -16.63
C ALA A 19 -17.35 -33.60 -16.06
N LEU A 20 -18.67 -33.67 -16.29
CA LEU A 20 -19.51 -34.79 -15.84
C LEU A 20 -19.36 -36.04 -16.71
N SER A 21 -19.22 -35.89 -18.03
CA SER A 21 -19.05 -37.02 -18.96
C SER A 21 -17.76 -37.79 -18.70
N PHE A 22 -16.71 -37.13 -18.22
CA PHE A 22 -15.46 -37.78 -17.80
C PHE A 22 -15.63 -38.71 -16.58
N THR A 23 -16.62 -38.46 -15.72
CA THR A 23 -16.93 -39.37 -14.60
C THR A 23 -17.67 -40.64 -15.03
N GLN A 24 -18.23 -40.66 -16.24
CA GLN A 24 -19.10 -41.72 -16.73
C GLN A 24 -18.41 -42.69 -17.72
N SER A 25 -17.24 -42.37 -18.25
CA SER A 25 -16.53 -43.23 -19.22
C SER A 25 -15.47 -44.16 -18.61
N HIS A 26 -15.30 -44.20 -17.29
CA HIS A 26 -14.54 -45.27 -16.65
C HIS A 26 -15.52 -46.36 -16.19
N VAL A 27 -15.72 -47.34 -17.08
CA VAL A 27 -16.20 -48.67 -16.69
C VAL A 27 -15.29 -49.14 -15.57
N ILE A 28 -15.84 -49.21 -14.36
CA ILE A 28 -15.17 -49.82 -13.21
C ILE A 28 -15.09 -51.30 -13.56
N ASP A 29 -13.93 -51.75 -14.02
CA ASP A 29 -13.63 -53.16 -14.25
C ASP A 29 -14.01 -53.95 -12.97
N GLU A 30 -14.86 -54.96 -13.10
CA GLU A 30 -15.36 -55.77 -11.98
C GLU A 30 -14.22 -56.48 -11.20
N ASP A 31 -13.00 -56.48 -11.74
CA ASP A 31 -11.79 -57.05 -11.15
C ASP A 31 -11.07 -56.15 -10.13
N PHE A 32 -11.68 -55.04 -9.70
CA PHE A 32 -11.10 -54.14 -8.68
C PHE A 32 -10.77 -54.82 -7.33
N ARG A 33 -11.23 -56.05 -7.09
CA ARG A 33 -10.87 -56.83 -5.89
C ARG A 33 -9.45 -57.39 -5.90
N ALA A 34 -8.79 -57.52 -7.05
CA ALA A 34 -7.52 -58.25 -7.17
C ALA A 34 -6.26 -57.37 -7.29
N HIS A 35 -6.36 -56.05 -7.38
CA HIS A 35 -5.20 -55.18 -7.67
C HIS A 35 -4.82 -54.24 -6.50
N SER A 36 -4.09 -54.85 -5.55
CA SER A 36 -2.89 -54.37 -4.84
C SER A 36 -2.48 -52.91 -5.06
N LYS A 37 -2.55 -52.08 -3.99
CA LYS A 37 -1.89 -50.79 -3.66
C LYS A 37 -1.47 -49.81 -4.77
N THR A 38 -0.86 -50.27 -5.86
CA THR A 38 -0.51 -49.50 -7.06
C THR A 38 -1.74 -48.81 -7.67
N ASN A 39 -2.89 -49.50 -7.71
CA ASN A 39 -4.13 -48.93 -8.24
C ASN A 39 -4.70 -47.83 -7.30
N ILE A 40 -4.57 -48.02 -5.98
CA ILE A 40 -4.96 -47.00 -4.97
C ILE A 40 -4.09 -45.74 -5.08
N ASN A 41 -2.78 -45.91 -5.28
CA ASN A 41 -1.87 -44.78 -5.48
C ASN A 41 -2.17 -44.03 -6.78
N SER A 42 -2.56 -44.75 -7.84
CA SER A 42 -3.03 -44.17 -9.11
C SER A 42 -4.27 -43.29 -8.90
N VAL A 43 -5.30 -43.79 -8.20
CA VAL A 43 -6.52 -43.03 -7.89
C VAL A 43 -6.21 -41.78 -7.05
N ARG A 44 -5.37 -41.89 -6.01
CA ARG A 44 -4.97 -40.71 -5.20
C ARG A 44 -4.12 -39.71 -5.98
N SER A 45 -3.34 -40.16 -6.96
CA SER A 45 -2.60 -39.29 -7.86
C SER A 45 -3.55 -38.52 -8.77
N LEU A 46 -4.50 -39.24 -9.39
CA LEU A 46 -5.52 -38.66 -10.25
C LEU A 46 -6.40 -37.65 -9.50
N GLN A 47 -6.83 -37.96 -8.27
CA GLN A 47 -7.61 -37.03 -7.44
C GLN A 47 -6.82 -35.75 -7.11
N ARG A 48 -5.51 -35.87 -6.81
CA ARG A 48 -4.65 -34.70 -6.60
C ARG A 48 -4.48 -33.89 -7.89
N GLU A 49 -4.31 -34.56 -9.02
CA GLU A 49 -4.20 -33.88 -10.30
C GLU A 49 -5.50 -33.15 -10.68
N GLN A 50 -6.66 -33.78 -10.50
CA GLN A 50 -7.96 -33.15 -10.70
C GLN A 50 -8.13 -31.94 -9.78
N ARG A 51 -7.81 -32.06 -8.49
CA ARG A 51 -7.84 -30.93 -7.56
C ARG A 51 -6.91 -29.81 -8.00
N ASN A 52 -5.68 -30.13 -8.43
CA ASN A 52 -4.75 -29.13 -8.95
C ASN A 52 -5.27 -28.45 -10.22
N ARG A 53 -5.88 -29.19 -11.15
CA ARG A 53 -6.49 -28.61 -12.36
C ARG A 53 -7.67 -27.70 -12.01
N ILE A 54 -8.50 -28.11 -11.05
CA ILE A 54 -9.61 -27.28 -10.56
C ILE A 54 -9.07 -26.02 -9.90
N GLU A 55 -8.03 -26.12 -9.07
CA GLU A 55 -7.43 -24.98 -8.39
C GLU A 55 -6.69 -24.05 -9.37
N GLN A 56 -6.09 -24.58 -10.42
CA GLN A 56 -5.47 -23.78 -11.48
C GLN A 56 -6.49 -23.08 -12.38
N ASN A 57 -7.59 -23.77 -12.74
CA ASN A 57 -8.58 -23.24 -13.67
C ASN A 57 -9.64 -22.38 -12.98
N TYR A 58 -10.10 -22.82 -11.81
CA TYR A 58 -11.24 -22.27 -11.07
C TYR A 58 -10.89 -21.85 -9.63
N GLY A 59 -9.63 -21.98 -9.21
CA GLY A 59 -9.21 -21.51 -7.90
C GLY A 59 -9.32 -19.99 -7.78
N PRO A 60 -9.11 -19.45 -6.57
CA PRO A 60 -9.22 -18.03 -6.29
C PRO A 60 -8.26 -17.24 -7.19
N ARG A 61 -8.76 -16.71 -8.31
CA ARG A 61 -8.00 -15.79 -9.15
C ARG A 61 -7.96 -14.44 -8.47
N ALA A 62 -6.79 -13.81 -8.49
CA ALA A 62 -6.69 -12.40 -8.14
C ALA A 62 -7.71 -11.64 -8.99
N ALA A 63 -8.54 -10.83 -8.34
CA ALA A 63 -9.55 -10.04 -9.05
C ALA A 63 -8.85 -9.11 -10.02
N SER A 64 -9.23 -9.16 -11.30
CA SER A 64 -8.64 -8.29 -12.31
C SER A 64 -8.93 -6.82 -12.00
N ALA A 65 -8.11 -5.92 -12.52
CA ALA A 65 -8.33 -4.50 -12.37
C ALA A 65 -9.71 -4.08 -12.91
N GLU A 66 -10.16 -4.70 -14.00
CA GLU A 66 -11.48 -4.45 -14.59
C GLU A 66 -12.61 -4.91 -13.67
N SER A 67 -12.51 -6.11 -13.08
CA SER A 67 -13.53 -6.63 -12.17
C SER A 67 -13.63 -5.80 -10.89
N ILE A 68 -12.49 -5.35 -10.35
CA ILE A 68 -12.46 -4.46 -9.18
C ILE A 68 -13.11 -3.11 -9.54
N ALA A 69 -12.79 -2.53 -10.69
CA ALA A 69 -13.40 -1.27 -11.11
C ALA A 69 -14.92 -1.39 -11.29
N ALA A 70 -15.39 -2.50 -11.87
CA ALA A 70 -16.82 -2.78 -12.01
C ALA A 70 -17.50 -2.94 -10.64
N LEU A 71 -16.89 -3.68 -9.73
CA LEU A 71 -17.40 -3.87 -8.36
C LEU A 71 -17.49 -2.54 -7.60
N LEU A 72 -16.46 -1.70 -7.68
CA LEU A 72 -16.46 -0.39 -7.03
C LEU A 72 -17.53 0.54 -7.62
N ARG A 73 -17.70 0.53 -8.95
CA ARG A 73 -18.77 1.30 -9.60
C ARG A 73 -20.16 0.84 -9.15
N ALA A 74 -20.36 -0.46 -9.00
CA ALA A 74 -21.63 -1.02 -8.51
C ALA A 74 -21.85 -0.66 -7.03
N ALA A 75 -20.82 -0.82 -6.19
CA ALA A 75 -20.88 -0.58 -4.76
C ALA A 75 -21.20 0.87 -4.41
N TYR A 76 -20.66 1.83 -5.17
CA TYR A 76 -20.84 3.27 -4.90
C TYR A 76 -21.80 3.96 -5.87
N ARG A 77 -22.63 3.20 -6.59
CA ARG A 77 -23.51 3.76 -7.65
C ARG A 77 -24.42 4.89 -7.14
N GLY A 78 -24.91 4.78 -5.90
CA GLY A 78 -25.78 5.81 -5.30
C GLY A 78 -25.02 7.10 -5.03
N GLU A 79 -23.83 6.97 -4.47
CA GLU A 79 -22.94 8.07 -4.12
C GLU A 79 -22.41 8.78 -5.36
N THR A 80 -22.11 8.03 -6.42
CA THR A 80 -21.68 8.62 -7.70
C THR A 80 -22.81 9.40 -8.38
N THR A 81 -24.04 8.88 -8.33
CA THR A 81 -25.20 9.58 -8.90
C THR A 81 -25.47 10.88 -8.14
N SER A 82 -25.38 10.84 -6.80
CA SER A 82 -25.48 12.04 -5.97
C SER A 82 -24.39 13.09 -6.29
N LEU A 83 -23.19 12.62 -6.62
CA LEU A 83 -22.07 13.49 -7.03
C LEU A 83 -22.33 14.18 -8.36
N GLU A 84 -22.85 13.45 -9.35
CA GLU A 84 -23.19 14.02 -10.66
C GLU A 84 -24.31 15.07 -10.53
N LEU A 85 -25.37 14.78 -9.78
CA LEU A 85 -26.46 15.73 -9.52
C LEU A 85 -25.96 17.01 -8.83
N THR A 86 -25.06 16.88 -7.85
CA THR A 86 -24.47 18.05 -7.17
C THR A 86 -23.61 18.89 -8.12
N ARG A 87 -22.90 18.24 -9.06
CA ARG A 87 -22.10 18.91 -10.08
C ARG A 87 -22.98 19.67 -11.07
N GLU A 88 -24.08 19.07 -11.51
CA GLU A 88 -25.04 19.69 -12.42
C GLU A 88 -25.76 20.89 -11.78
N ALA A 89 -26.01 20.84 -10.47
CA ALA A 89 -26.58 21.95 -9.72
C ALA A 89 -25.65 23.18 -9.57
N GLY A 90 -24.46 23.18 -10.20
CA GLY A 90 -23.57 24.36 -10.28
C GLY A 90 -22.85 24.72 -8.99
N GLY A 91 -22.96 23.90 -7.94
CA GLY A 91 -22.34 24.13 -6.64
C GLY A 91 -20.83 23.87 -6.64
N ARG A 92 -20.02 24.79 -7.16
CA ARG A 92 -18.56 24.79 -6.90
C ARG A 92 -18.32 25.10 -5.42
N GLY A 93 -18.31 24.06 -4.59
CA GLY A 93 -18.01 24.17 -3.16
C GLY A 93 -19.14 23.73 -2.24
N ALA A 94 -20.28 23.27 -2.77
CA ALA A 94 -21.28 22.64 -1.93
C ALA A 94 -20.72 21.31 -1.39
N PRO A 95 -20.74 21.08 -0.06
CA PRO A 95 -20.30 19.81 0.50
C PRO A 95 -21.16 18.69 -0.09
N LEU A 96 -20.48 17.68 -0.64
CA LEU A 96 -21.12 16.55 -1.30
C LEU A 96 -22.14 15.93 -0.35
N ALA A 97 -23.40 15.77 -0.79
CA ALA A 97 -24.50 15.32 0.06
C ALA A 97 -24.18 14.03 0.83
N VAL A 98 -23.47 13.10 0.17
CA VAL A 98 -22.97 11.85 0.78
C VAL A 98 -22.06 12.12 1.98
N THR A 99 -21.11 13.03 1.83
CA THR A 99 -20.18 13.34 2.92
C THR A 99 -20.80 14.27 3.94
N ALA A 100 -21.79 15.09 3.57
CA ALA A 100 -22.38 16.10 4.44
C ALA A 100 -23.04 15.49 5.68
N THR A 101 -23.66 14.32 5.56
CA THR A 101 -24.37 13.63 6.65
C THR A 101 -23.46 12.81 7.56
N MET A 102 -22.24 12.50 7.13
CA MET A 102 -21.33 11.65 7.91
C MET A 102 -20.75 12.41 9.12
N SER A 103 -20.47 11.78 10.24
CA SER A 103 -19.66 12.41 11.30
C SER A 103 -18.19 12.60 10.85
N HIS A 104 -17.40 13.37 11.60
CA HIS A 104 -15.96 13.53 11.31
C HIS A 104 -15.22 12.19 11.31
N SER A 105 -15.48 11.32 12.30
CA SER A 105 -14.86 9.98 12.38
C SER A 105 -15.29 9.09 11.22
N GLN A 106 -16.57 9.10 10.85
CA GLN A 106 -17.07 8.38 9.67
C GLN A 106 -16.38 8.86 8.38
N CYS A 107 -16.18 10.15 8.22
CA CYS A 107 -15.47 10.72 7.07
C CYS A 107 -13.99 10.29 7.03
N GLN A 108 -13.33 10.12 8.18
CA GLN A 108 -11.97 9.56 8.24
C GLN A 108 -11.92 8.09 7.81
N VAL A 109 -12.85 7.27 8.29
CA VAL A 109 -12.95 5.85 7.92
C VAL A 109 -13.22 5.73 6.42
N PHE A 110 -14.20 6.48 5.91
CA PHE A 110 -14.55 6.49 4.48
C PHE A 110 -13.37 6.94 3.59
N LYS A 111 -12.63 7.99 3.98
CA LYS A 111 -11.41 8.40 3.26
C LYS A 111 -10.37 7.27 3.21
N LYS A 112 -10.16 6.55 4.33
CA LYS A 112 -9.20 5.43 4.39
C LYS A 112 -9.66 4.27 3.51
N GLU A 113 -10.95 3.93 3.55
CA GLU A 113 -11.56 2.91 2.71
C GLU A 113 -11.39 3.24 1.22
N MET A 114 -11.78 4.44 0.77
CA MET A 114 -11.62 4.84 -0.64
C MET A 114 -10.17 4.76 -1.10
N LYS A 115 -9.23 5.19 -0.25
CA LYS A 115 -7.79 5.08 -0.55
C LYS A 115 -7.34 3.63 -0.67
N GLN A 116 -7.82 2.75 0.22
CA GLN A 116 -7.52 1.32 0.17
C GLN A 116 -8.03 0.70 -1.13
N ARG A 117 -9.28 0.97 -1.53
CA ARG A 117 -9.86 0.47 -2.79
C ARG A 117 -9.10 0.94 -4.02
N ILE A 118 -8.69 2.21 -4.04
CA ILE A 118 -7.85 2.76 -5.11
C ILE A 118 -6.52 2.00 -5.18
N HIS A 119 -5.83 1.78 -4.05
CA HIS A 119 -4.56 1.05 -4.04
C HIS A 119 -4.71 -0.42 -4.43
N GLU A 120 -5.81 -1.06 -4.02
CA GLU A 120 -6.14 -2.45 -4.39
C GLU A 120 -6.27 -2.57 -5.91
N TRP A 121 -7.05 -1.68 -6.52
CA TRP A 121 -7.16 -1.62 -7.98
C TRP A 121 -5.83 -1.30 -8.67
N GLU A 122 -5.06 -0.32 -8.18
CA GLU A 122 -3.77 0.04 -8.77
C GLU A 122 -2.75 -1.11 -8.68
N ARG A 123 -2.86 -1.97 -7.65
CA ARG A 123 -2.05 -3.19 -7.53
C ARG A 123 -2.46 -4.21 -8.59
N ALA A 124 -3.75 -4.55 -8.66
CA ALA A 124 -4.26 -5.47 -9.68
C ALA A 124 -3.94 -5.00 -11.10
N PHE A 125 -4.04 -3.68 -11.36
CA PHE A 125 -3.69 -3.10 -12.66
C PHE A 125 -2.21 -3.33 -13.03
N ARG A 126 -1.30 -3.18 -12.06
CA ARG A 126 0.13 -3.45 -12.29
C ARG A 126 0.41 -4.93 -12.48
N GLU A 127 -0.31 -5.80 -11.78
CA GLU A 127 -0.19 -7.26 -11.91
C GLU A 127 -0.71 -7.71 -13.29
N ASP A 128 -1.83 -7.16 -13.75
CA ASP A 128 -2.45 -7.51 -15.04
C ASP A 128 -1.64 -6.99 -16.24
N ARG A 129 -1.15 -5.74 -16.18
CA ARG A 129 -0.53 -5.06 -17.33
C ARG A 129 0.98 -4.93 -17.26
N GLY A 130 1.60 -5.21 -16.12
CA GLY A 130 3.05 -5.06 -15.91
C GLY A 130 3.56 -3.61 -15.97
N VAL A 131 2.67 -2.61 -16.04
CA VAL A 131 3.01 -1.18 -16.18
C VAL A 131 2.38 -0.33 -15.10
N ALA A 132 3.00 0.81 -14.81
CA ALA A 132 2.45 1.79 -13.87
C ALA A 132 1.18 2.44 -14.43
N VAL A 133 0.23 2.75 -13.55
CA VAL A 133 -1.06 3.37 -13.87
C VAL A 133 -0.85 4.80 -14.39
N THR A 134 -1.35 5.10 -15.59
CA THR A 134 -1.34 6.45 -16.15
C THR A 134 -2.62 7.23 -15.79
N ALA A 135 -2.68 8.52 -16.15
CA ALA A 135 -3.88 9.33 -15.93
C ALA A 135 -5.10 8.83 -16.75
N HIS A 136 -4.87 8.30 -17.94
CA HIS A 136 -5.92 7.75 -18.81
C HIS A 136 -6.51 6.46 -18.22
N ASP A 137 -5.66 5.62 -17.60
CA ASP A 137 -6.11 4.36 -17.01
C ASP A 137 -7.01 4.54 -15.80
N LYS A 138 -7.00 5.72 -15.16
CA LYS A 138 -7.83 6.04 -14.00
C LYS A 138 -9.29 6.36 -14.36
N VAL A 139 -9.62 6.47 -15.65
CA VAL A 139 -10.97 6.79 -16.14
C VAL A 139 -12.05 5.88 -15.51
N PRO A 140 -11.89 4.54 -15.44
CA PRO A 140 -12.90 3.66 -14.85
C PRO A 140 -13.21 3.95 -13.38
N LEU A 141 -12.27 4.60 -12.66
CA LEU A 141 -12.33 4.93 -11.23
C LEU A 141 -12.50 6.41 -10.93
N ARG A 142 -12.70 7.26 -11.95
CA ARG A 142 -12.80 8.71 -11.78
C ARG A 142 -13.72 9.11 -10.63
N HIS A 143 -14.88 8.46 -10.55
CA HIS A 143 -15.88 8.69 -9.51
C HIS A 143 -15.37 8.34 -8.09
N VAL A 144 -14.66 7.22 -7.89
CA VAL A 144 -14.08 6.85 -6.59
C VAL A 144 -13.01 7.87 -6.17
N TYR A 145 -12.19 8.34 -7.11
CA TYR A 145 -11.21 9.41 -6.84
C TYR A 145 -11.88 10.72 -6.41
N GLU A 146 -13.03 11.04 -6.99
CA GLU A 146 -13.82 12.22 -6.62
C GLU A 146 -14.45 12.08 -5.24
N LEU A 147 -15.00 10.91 -4.90
CA LEU A 147 -15.50 10.60 -3.55
C LEU A 147 -14.38 10.71 -2.50
N TYR A 148 -13.20 10.16 -2.78
CA TYR A 148 -12.02 10.33 -1.93
C TYR A 148 -11.65 11.80 -1.73
N LYS A 149 -11.66 12.59 -2.81
CA LYS A 149 -11.33 14.02 -2.76
C LYS A 149 -12.35 14.81 -1.94
N ALA A 150 -13.64 14.54 -2.10
CA ALA A 150 -14.71 15.15 -1.32
C ALA A 150 -14.54 14.87 0.18
N ALA A 151 -14.36 13.60 0.55
CA ALA A 151 -14.13 13.20 1.95
C ALA A 151 -12.85 13.83 2.53
N LYS A 152 -11.78 13.92 1.72
CA LYS A 152 -10.53 14.57 2.13
C LYS A 152 -10.70 16.07 2.36
N ASN A 153 -11.43 16.77 1.48
CA ASN A 153 -11.64 18.21 1.59
C ASN A 153 -12.49 18.54 2.83
N ARG A 154 -13.56 17.77 3.05
CA ARG A 154 -14.40 17.93 4.24
C ARG A 154 -13.62 17.83 5.56
N LEU A 155 -12.70 16.87 5.66
CA LEU A 155 -11.85 16.74 6.85
C LEU A 155 -10.93 17.94 7.05
N LYS A 156 -10.44 18.57 5.97
CA LYS A 156 -9.62 19.78 6.05
C LYS A 156 -10.42 20.98 6.54
N GLU A 157 -11.69 21.08 6.14
CA GLU A 157 -12.60 22.15 6.58
C GLU A 157 -12.90 22.03 8.09
N THR A 158 -13.11 20.81 8.60
CA THR A 158 -13.36 20.62 10.05
C THR A 158 -12.11 20.85 10.91
N GLU A 159 -10.91 20.61 10.37
CA GLU A 159 -9.64 20.79 11.06
C GLU A 159 -9.15 22.25 11.05
N SER A 160 -9.80 23.13 10.30
CA SER A 160 -9.49 24.57 10.25
C SER A 160 -10.54 25.47 10.94
N PRO A 161 -10.83 25.31 12.25
CA PRO A 161 -11.77 26.18 12.96
C PRO A 161 -11.08 27.41 13.61
N HIS A 162 -10.10 28.05 12.96
CA HIS A 162 -9.35 29.16 13.59
C HIS A 162 -9.25 30.48 12.81
N ALA A 163 -10.01 30.66 11.72
CA ALA A 163 -9.93 31.90 10.92
C ALA A 163 -11.27 32.57 10.57
N ALA A 164 -12.41 32.05 11.04
CA ALA A 164 -13.73 32.60 10.68
C ALA A 164 -14.59 33.00 11.90
N ALA A 165 -13.95 33.38 13.00
CA ALA A 165 -14.59 34.07 14.13
C ALA A 165 -14.01 35.49 14.24
N LEU A 166 -14.12 36.25 13.15
CA LEU A 166 -14.11 37.71 13.17
C LEU A 166 -15.34 38.17 12.40
N GLU A 167 -16.40 38.36 13.19
CA GLU A 167 -17.50 39.30 13.01
C GLU A 167 -17.22 40.42 11.99
N PRO A 168 -18.18 40.78 11.14
CA PRO A 168 -18.52 42.16 10.89
C PRO A 168 -19.67 42.55 11.83
N SER A 169 -19.28 43.11 12.97
CA SER A 169 -20.12 44.02 13.74
C SER A 169 -20.60 45.14 12.81
N VAL A 170 -21.90 45.20 12.52
CA VAL A 170 -22.58 46.45 12.16
C VAL A 170 -23.91 46.51 12.91
N GLU A 171 -23.91 47.49 13.79
CA GLU A 171 -24.90 47.96 14.73
C GLU A 171 -26.00 48.76 14.02
N GLY A 172 -27.26 48.65 14.48
CA GLY A 172 -28.24 49.74 14.33
C GLY A 172 -29.55 49.40 13.61
N SER A 173 -30.57 48.95 14.36
CA SER A 173 -31.90 49.60 14.31
C SER A 173 -32.80 49.13 15.44
N ALA A 174 -33.35 50.12 16.15
CA ALA A 174 -34.22 49.99 17.31
C ALA A 174 -35.66 49.63 16.93
N GLU A 175 -36.24 48.66 17.67
CA GLU A 175 -37.58 48.59 18.32
C GLU A 175 -38.88 49.15 17.66
N PRO A 176 -40.10 48.82 18.14
CA PRO A 176 -40.64 47.54 18.67
C PRO A 176 -42.12 47.26 18.25
N LEU A 177 -42.63 46.05 18.53
CA LEU A 177 -44.06 45.72 18.82
C LEU A 177 -44.07 44.21 19.20
N GLN A 178 -44.03 43.83 20.48
CA GLN A 178 -45.12 43.74 21.45
C GLN A 178 -46.27 42.78 21.03
N THR A 179 -46.23 41.55 21.54
CA THR A 179 -47.43 40.81 21.99
C THR A 179 -47.04 39.78 23.07
N GLN A 180 -47.30 40.15 24.33
CA GLN A 180 -47.62 39.26 25.47
C GLN A 180 -48.81 38.36 25.09
N LEU A 181 -49.16 37.20 25.65
CA LEU A 181 -49.13 36.57 26.98
C LEU A 181 -49.70 35.15 26.70
N LEU A 182 -49.32 34.02 27.31
CA LEU A 182 -49.80 33.51 28.61
C LEU A 182 -49.33 32.02 28.69
N GLN A 183 -48.42 31.66 29.61
CA GLN A 183 -48.69 30.94 30.88
C GLN A 183 -49.22 29.50 30.67
N SER A 184 -48.52 28.43 31.06
CA SER A 184 -48.52 27.91 32.44
C SER A 184 -47.38 26.89 32.68
N GLN A 185 -46.67 27.08 33.79
CA GLN A 185 -45.81 26.12 34.53
C GLN A 185 -46.68 25.37 35.59
N PRO A 186 -46.16 24.57 36.56
CA PRO A 186 -45.11 23.53 36.59
C PRO A 186 -45.53 22.25 37.39
N GLN A 187 -44.68 21.20 37.40
CA GLN A 187 -44.25 20.35 38.57
C GLN A 187 -43.73 18.98 38.08
N GLN A 188 -42.44 18.65 38.23
CA GLN A 188 -41.75 18.07 39.41
C GLN A 188 -42.13 16.59 39.72
N GLN A 189 -41.20 15.64 39.48
CA GLN A 189 -40.36 14.95 40.50
C GLN A 189 -39.85 13.56 40.06
N GLN A 190 -38.56 13.31 40.37
CA GLN A 190 -37.91 12.06 40.87
C GLN A 190 -38.01 10.76 40.02
N GLN A 191 -37.05 9.83 39.94
CA GLN A 191 -35.77 9.53 40.61
C GLN A 191 -35.07 8.39 39.81
N GLN A 192 -33.73 8.33 39.87
CA GLN A 192 -32.79 7.16 39.95
C GLN A 192 -33.10 5.84 39.18
N HIS A 193 -32.17 5.20 38.46
CA HIS A 193 -30.94 4.55 38.97
C HIS A 193 -29.85 4.34 37.88
N GLN A 194 -28.57 4.32 38.32
CA GLN A 194 -27.39 3.79 37.59
C GLN A 194 -27.34 2.23 37.62
N PRO A 195 -26.42 1.56 36.90
CA PRO A 195 -25.01 1.35 37.34
C PRO A 195 -23.98 1.60 36.22
N LEU A 196 -22.83 2.23 36.46
CA LEU A 196 -21.60 1.73 37.10
C LEU A 196 -20.96 0.55 36.35
N HIS A 197 -19.86 0.79 35.62
CA HIS A 197 -18.68 -0.08 35.62
C HIS A 197 -17.41 0.69 35.20
N GLU A 198 -16.52 0.80 36.18
CA GLU A 198 -15.13 1.28 36.16
C GLU A 198 -14.16 0.17 35.73
N GLY A 199 -13.00 0.61 35.24
CA GLY A 199 -11.70 -0.10 35.28
C GLY A 199 -11.45 -1.06 34.11
N GLY A 200 -10.34 -1.02 33.37
CA GLY A 200 -9.03 -0.46 33.65
C GLY A 200 -7.95 -1.55 33.56
N VAL A 201 -7.02 -1.36 32.61
CA VAL A 201 -5.58 -1.71 32.66
C VAL A 201 -5.09 -3.15 32.32
N ARG A 202 -4.19 -3.19 31.30
CA ARG A 202 -2.90 -3.92 31.16
C ARG A 202 -2.80 -5.46 30.94
N ASN A 203 -2.02 -5.76 29.89
CA ASN A 203 -0.93 -6.75 29.72
C ASN A 203 -1.09 -8.22 30.17
N GLY A 204 -0.66 -9.11 29.27
CA GLY A 204 0.16 -10.27 29.66
C GLY A 204 -0.43 -11.64 29.34
N ASP A 205 0.13 -12.26 28.30
CA ASP A 205 0.75 -13.59 28.28
C ASP A 205 0.06 -14.85 28.86
N ALA A 206 0.37 -15.96 28.18
CA ALA A 206 0.41 -17.34 28.65
C ALA A 206 -0.90 -18.07 29.06
N ALA A 207 -1.24 -19.02 28.17
CA ALA A 207 -1.38 -20.45 28.47
C ALA A 207 -2.61 -20.98 29.25
N VAL A 208 -2.99 -22.20 28.82
CA VAL A 208 -3.69 -23.30 29.52
C VAL A 208 -4.98 -23.75 28.80
N GLU A 209 -4.75 -24.82 28.02
CA GLU A 209 -5.53 -26.06 27.87
C GLU A 209 -7.06 -26.03 27.83
N VAL A 210 -7.64 -26.59 26.75
CA VAL A 210 -8.54 -27.76 26.80
C VAL A 210 -8.43 -28.56 25.49
N ARG A 211 -7.74 -29.70 25.58
CA ARG A 211 -8.19 -31.08 25.27
C ARG A 211 -8.74 -31.42 23.86
N GLY A 212 -8.02 -32.33 23.20
CA GLY A 212 -8.54 -33.25 22.16
C GLY A 212 -7.47 -33.58 21.10
N GLY A 213 -6.52 -34.48 21.38
CA GLY A 213 -6.56 -35.87 20.90
C GLY A 213 -5.75 -36.04 19.59
N SER A 214 -4.49 -36.49 19.65
CA SER A 214 -4.03 -37.87 19.28
C SER A 214 -4.46 -38.26 17.84
N VAL A 215 -3.58 -38.56 16.88
CA VAL A 215 -2.56 -39.63 16.89
C VAL A 215 -1.43 -39.26 15.93
N GLY A 216 -0.19 -39.55 16.31
CA GLY A 216 1.00 -39.36 15.48
C GLY A 216 1.26 -40.48 14.48
N ALA A 217 2.12 -40.18 13.50
CA ALA A 217 3.00 -41.15 12.87
C ALA A 217 4.24 -40.41 12.34
N GLN A 218 5.34 -40.49 13.10
CA GLN A 218 6.68 -40.36 12.53
C GLN A 218 6.96 -41.61 11.68
N ALA A 219 7.67 -41.44 10.57
CA ALA A 219 8.50 -42.51 10.04
C ALA A 219 9.77 -41.91 9.45
N SER A 220 10.86 -42.49 9.92
CA SER A 220 12.25 -42.16 9.70
C SER A 220 12.74 -42.54 8.29
N TYR A 221 13.86 -41.92 7.95
CA TYR A 221 14.87 -42.25 6.95
C TYR A 221 15.01 -43.75 6.63
N PHE A 222 15.10 -44.08 5.34
CA PHE A 222 15.89 -45.22 4.85
C PHE A 222 16.60 -44.83 3.56
N SER A 223 17.91 -45.04 3.56
CA SER A 223 18.82 -45.00 2.43
C SER A 223 19.07 -46.43 1.96
N GLY A 224 19.19 -46.65 0.65
CA GLY A 224 19.59 -47.94 0.07
C GLY A 224 19.20 -48.05 -1.41
N GLY A 225 20.16 -47.80 -2.32
CA GLY A 225 20.14 -48.36 -3.68
C GLY A 225 20.77 -49.77 -3.68
N PRO A 226 21.40 -50.22 -4.78
CA PRO A 226 21.08 -50.10 -6.20
C PRO A 226 20.85 -51.51 -6.81
N LEU A 227 20.21 -51.66 -7.98
CA LEU A 227 20.41 -52.85 -8.81
C LEU A 227 20.14 -52.57 -10.30
N ASP A 228 20.95 -53.27 -11.08
CA ASP A 228 21.15 -53.29 -12.53
C ASP A 228 19.92 -53.42 -13.43
N GLY A 229 20.06 -52.94 -14.66
CA GLY A 229 19.13 -53.22 -15.75
C GLY A 229 19.56 -52.60 -17.07
N ALA A 230 20.44 -53.31 -17.78
CA ALA A 230 20.98 -52.97 -19.09
C ALA A 230 19.92 -52.76 -20.19
N GLY A 231 20.21 -51.89 -21.15
CA GLY A 231 19.42 -51.73 -22.38
C GLY A 231 19.89 -50.56 -23.23
N ALA A 232 20.88 -50.80 -24.09
CA ALA A 232 21.47 -49.83 -25.00
C ALA A 232 20.48 -49.38 -26.11
N ALA A 233 20.39 -48.07 -26.34
CA ALA A 233 20.09 -47.51 -27.65
C ALA A 233 20.81 -46.15 -27.77
N VAL A 234 21.86 -46.15 -28.59
CA VAL A 234 22.68 -44.99 -28.94
C VAL A 234 21.87 -44.12 -29.91
N PHE A 235 21.54 -42.89 -29.49
CA PHE A 235 21.22 -41.81 -30.42
C PHE A 235 21.97 -40.55 -29.97
N ALA A 236 22.86 -40.10 -30.85
CA ALA A 236 23.71 -38.93 -30.66
C ALA A 236 22.87 -37.65 -30.56
N ALA A 237 23.07 -36.90 -29.48
CA ALA A 237 22.50 -35.58 -29.28
C ALA A 237 23.34 -34.50 -30.01
N PRO A 238 22.72 -33.48 -30.63
CA PRO A 238 23.42 -32.24 -30.93
C PRO A 238 23.56 -31.41 -29.65
N VAL A 239 24.82 -31.27 -29.19
CA VAL A 239 25.25 -30.34 -28.15
C VAL A 239 24.94 -28.90 -28.59
N SER A 240 23.94 -28.29 -27.95
CA SER A 240 23.72 -26.85 -28.00
C SER A 240 24.72 -26.16 -27.08
N MET A 241 25.65 -25.42 -27.69
CA MET A 241 26.64 -24.59 -27.01
C MET A 241 25.94 -23.54 -26.16
N THR A 242 25.92 -23.74 -24.84
CA THR A 242 25.61 -22.68 -23.88
C THR A 242 26.81 -21.72 -23.85
N SER A 243 26.64 -20.56 -24.49
CA SER A 243 27.58 -19.46 -24.38
C SER A 243 27.51 -18.90 -22.97
N SER A 244 28.31 -19.49 -22.08
CA SER A 244 28.54 -19.02 -20.72
C SER A 244 29.50 -17.84 -20.80
N ASN A 245 28.93 -16.63 -20.88
CA ASN A 245 29.69 -15.40 -20.64
C ASN A 245 30.06 -15.33 -19.16
N ASN A 246 31.12 -16.04 -18.79
CA ASN A 246 31.88 -15.77 -17.57
C ASN A 246 32.54 -14.40 -17.70
N MET A 247 31.78 -13.35 -17.36
CA MET A 247 32.32 -12.03 -17.10
C MET A 247 33.29 -12.15 -15.91
N PRO A 248 34.59 -11.81 -16.07
CA PRO A 248 35.49 -11.73 -14.94
C PRO A 248 34.95 -10.67 -13.98
N HIS A 249 34.48 -11.10 -12.81
CA HIS A 249 34.24 -10.23 -11.67
C HIS A 249 35.55 -9.54 -11.35
N GLN A 250 35.74 -8.34 -11.90
CA GLN A 250 36.78 -7.44 -11.48
C GLN A 250 36.50 -7.12 -10.00
N PRO A 251 37.36 -7.52 -9.05
CA PRO A 251 37.21 -7.15 -7.66
C PRO A 251 37.45 -5.64 -7.59
N SER A 252 36.38 -4.87 -7.73
CA SER A 252 36.37 -3.47 -7.32
C SER A 252 36.81 -3.44 -5.86
N PRO A 253 37.66 -2.49 -5.44
CA PRO A 253 38.15 -2.43 -4.08
C PRO A 253 36.94 -2.31 -3.15
N ALA A 254 36.62 -3.42 -2.50
CA ALA A 254 35.57 -3.52 -1.50
C ALA A 254 36.02 -2.71 -0.28
N ARG A 255 35.91 -1.37 -0.38
CA ARG A 255 35.69 -0.55 0.79
C ARG A 255 34.31 -0.95 1.27
N THR A 256 34.29 -1.78 2.31
CA THR A 256 33.14 -1.99 3.19
C THR A 256 32.74 -0.64 3.80
N MET A 257 32.04 0.19 3.04
CA MET A 257 31.59 1.54 3.42
C MET A 257 30.49 1.51 4.50
N GLY A 258 30.14 0.34 5.02
CA GLY A 258 29.06 0.13 6.01
C GLY A 258 29.35 0.63 7.43
N LYS A 259 30.52 1.25 7.71
CA LYS A 259 30.85 1.82 9.02
C LYS A 259 31.54 3.19 8.90
N GLY A 260 31.00 4.06 8.05
CA GLY A 260 31.39 5.47 8.04
C GLY A 260 30.97 6.19 9.34
N LYS A 261 31.60 7.33 9.62
CA LYS A 261 31.18 8.23 10.71
C LYS A 261 29.67 8.51 10.59
N PRO A 262 28.90 8.57 11.69
CA PRO A 262 27.47 8.88 11.61
C PRO A 262 27.29 10.25 10.95
N ALA A 263 26.27 10.40 10.10
CA ALA A 263 26.04 11.62 9.31
C ALA A 263 25.98 12.90 10.19
N SER A 264 25.50 12.76 11.43
CA SER A 264 25.43 13.85 12.40
C SER A 264 26.80 14.43 12.80
N GLN A 265 27.88 13.65 12.69
CA GLN A 265 29.24 14.05 13.08
C GLN A 265 30.09 14.54 11.89
N MET A 266 29.55 14.53 10.68
CA MET A 266 30.29 14.94 9.49
C MET A 266 30.20 16.46 9.26
N SER A 267 31.25 17.05 8.70
CA SER A 267 31.20 18.44 8.22
C SER A 267 30.28 18.58 7.00
N ASP A 268 29.80 19.79 6.71
CA ASP A 268 28.89 20.03 5.57
C ASP A 268 29.55 19.70 4.21
N GLU A 269 30.85 19.93 4.11
CA GLU A 269 31.64 19.56 2.92
C GLU A 269 31.78 18.04 2.76
N GLU A 270 32.03 17.32 3.86
CA GLU A 270 32.04 15.86 3.83
C GLU A 270 30.65 15.29 3.49
N LEU A 271 29.58 15.84 4.06
CA LEU A 271 28.19 15.41 3.78
C LEU A 271 27.84 15.56 2.30
N THR A 272 28.17 16.70 1.69
CA THR A 272 27.86 16.98 0.28
C THR A 272 28.71 16.13 -0.65
N THR A 273 29.98 15.91 -0.32
CA THR A 273 30.91 15.05 -1.08
C THR A 273 30.47 13.59 -1.06
N GLU A 274 30.19 13.03 0.13
CA GLU A 274 29.73 11.64 0.27
C GLU A 274 28.37 11.44 -0.40
N LYS A 275 27.44 12.40 -0.26
CA LYS A 275 26.13 12.35 -0.95
C LYS A 275 26.31 12.32 -2.48
N ARG A 276 27.22 13.13 -3.04
CA ARG A 276 27.49 13.17 -4.48
C ARG A 276 28.10 11.84 -4.95
N TYR A 277 29.04 11.30 -4.18
CA TYR A 277 29.65 10.00 -4.44
C TYR A 277 28.60 8.87 -4.45
N LEU A 278 27.80 8.75 -3.40
CA LEU A 278 26.76 7.70 -3.32
C LEU A 278 25.72 7.84 -4.41
N LYS A 279 25.31 9.08 -4.75
CA LYS A 279 24.41 9.30 -5.90
C LYS A 279 25.01 8.75 -7.19
N HIS A 280 26.30 8.99 -7.44
CA HIS A 280 26.98 8.48 -8.63
C HIS A 280 27.05 6.95 -8.63
N VAL A 281 27.45 6.34 -7.52
CA VAL A 281 27.54 4.88 -7.39
C VAL A 281 26.18 4.21 -7.60
N LEU A 282 25.12 4.72 -6.95
CA LEU A 282 23.77 4.18 -7.09
C LEU A 282 23.25 4.33 -8.53
N HIS A 283 23.51 5.47 -9.17
CA HIS A 283 23.11 5.69 -10.57
C HIS A 283 23.89 4.77 -11.53
N LEU A 284 25.18 4.55 -11.29
CA LEU A 284 26.00 3.63 -12.07
C LEU A 284 25.48 2.19 -11.95
N PHE A 285 25.10 1.77 -10.74
CA PHE A 285 24.44 0.49 -10.51
C PHE A 285 23.13 0.38 -11.27
N GLU A 286 22.22 1.36 -11.14
CA GLU A 286 20.92 1.34 -11.82
C GLU A 286 21.09 1.30 -13.36
N SER A 287 22.00 2.10 -13.89
CA SER A 287 22.31 2.14 -15.33
C SER A 287 22.90 0.82 -15.84
N ASN A 288 23.83 0.23 -15.09
CA ASN A 288 24.44 -1.05 -15.46
C ASN A 288 23.43 -2.19 -15.34
N PHE A 289 22.57 -2.15 -14.32
CA PHE A 289 21.51 -3.13 -14.14
C PHE A 289 20.53 -3.11 -15.31
N GLU A 290 20.08 -1.93 -15.72
CA GLU A 290 19.15 -1.77 -16.84
C GLU A 290 19.78 -2.21 -18.17
N LYS A 291 21.04 -1.85 -18.41
CA LYS A 291 21.78 -2.30 -19.60
C LYS A 291 21.93 -3.82 -19.67
N SER A 292 22.24 -4.48 -18.55
CA SER A 292 22.48 -5.92 -18.53
C SER A 292 21.21 -6.75 -18.54
N ASN A 293 20.14 -6.26 -17.91
CA ASN A 293 18.89 -7.04 -17.73
C ASN A 293 17.75 -6.59 -18.66
N GLY A 294 17.90 -5.49 -19.39
CA GLY A 294 16.86 -4.93 -20.25
C GLY A 294 15.62 -4.43 -19.50
N ARG A 295 15.70 -4.30 -18.18
CA ARG A 295 14.60 -3.84 -17.31
C ARG A 295 15.11 -2.96 -16.18
N PRO A 296 14.29 -2.03 -15.66
CA PRO A 296 14.63 -1.24 -14.48
C PRO A 296 14.81 -2.13 -13.24
N SER A 297 15.65 -1.67 -12.31
CA SER A 297 15.92 -2.38 -11.05
C SER A 297 14.69 -2.37 -10.14
N THR A 298 14.27 -3.55 -9.68
CA THR A 298 13.17 -3.73 -8.72
C THR A 298 13.67 -3.62 -7.28
N LYS A 299 12.76 -3.62 -6.31
CA LYS A 299 13.10 -3.56 -4.88
C LYS A 299 13.94 -4.76 -4.43
N SER A 300 13.74 -5.94 -5.01
CA SER A 300 14.51 -7.15 -4.70
C SER A 300 15.95 -7.03 -5.22
N ASP A 301 16.13 -6.52 -6.44
CA ASP A 301 17.45 -6.33 -7.06
C ASP A 301 18.32 -5.33 -6.28
N ARG A 302 17.68 -4.36 -5.62
CA ARG A 302 18.35 -3.36 -4.78
C ARG A 302 18.79 -3.88 -3.42
N HIS A 303 18.46 -5.13 -3.05
CA HIS A 303 18.72 -5.66 -1.71
C HIS A 303 20.22 -5.63 -1.35
N MET A 304 21.10 -5.91 -2.32
CA MET A 304 22.55 -5.87 -2.10
C MET A 304 23.11 -4.46 -1.86
N TRP A 305 22.35 -3.41 -2.21
CA TRP A 305 22.74 -2.00 -2.09
C TRP A 305 21.93 -1.25 -1.02
N VAL A 306 21.19 -1.98 -0.17
CA VAL A 306 20.29 -1.37 0.83
C VAL A 306 21.06 -0.47 1.80
N ALA A 307 22.29 -0.83 2.16
CA ALA A 307 23.12 -0.02 3.05
C ALA A 307 23.45 1.35 2.42
N GLU A 308 23.82 1.38 1.14
CA GLU A 308 24.16 2.57 0.38
C GLU A 308 22.93 3.47 0.15
N TYR A 309 21.78 2.87 -0.17
CA TYR A 309 20.51 3.61 -0.27
C TYR A 309 20.12 4.26 1.07
N THR A 310 20.27 3.50 2.16
CA THR A 310 19.97 3.99 3.51
C THR A 310 20.89 5.15 3.87
N ARG A 311 22.20 4.97 3.68
CA ARG A 311 23.22 6.00 3.92
C ARG A 311 22.99 7.27 3.10
N TYR A 312 22.68 7.14 1.81
CA TYR A 312 22.33 8.29 0.97
C TYR A 312 21.10 9.06 1.50
N GLY A 313 20.09 8.32 1.99
CA GLY A 313 18.92 8.89 2.65
C GLY A 313 19.27 9.67 3.92
N GLU A 314 20.11 9.10 4.79
CA GLU A 314 20.60 9.75 6.00
C GLU A 314 21.34 11.05 5.70
N LEU A 315 22.29 11.03 4.75
CA LEU A 315 23.04 12.21 4.34
C LEU A 315 22.13 13.30 3.78
N LYS A 316 21.14 12.94 2.96
CA LYS A 316 20.18 13.88 2.40
C LYS A 316 19.31 14.53 3.49
N ASN A 317 18.83 13.74 4.44
CA ASN A 317 18.01 14.22 5.56
C ASN A 317 18.83 15.13 6.48
N GLU A 318 20.09 14.79 6.73
CA GLU A 318 21.00 15.58 7.56
C GLU A 318 21.32 16.94 6.93
N ILE A 319 21.62 16.98 5.63
CA ILE A 319 21.79 18.24 4.89
C ILE A 319 20.51 19.09 4.94
N LEU A 320 19.35 18.48 4.73
CA LEU A 320 18.06 19.19 4.79
C LEU A 320 17.79 19.75 6.19
N ARG A 321 18.11 18.98 7.23
CA ARG A 321 17.98 19.38 8.64
C ARG A 321 18.89 20.58 8.97
N ARG A 322 20.14 20.57 8.47
CA ARG A 322 21.08 21.68 8.66
C ARG A 322 20.65 22.93 7.89
N ALA A 323 20.18 22.78 6.65
CA ALA A 323 19.64 23.89 5.87
C ALA A 323 18.43 24.55 6.56
N ALA A 324 17.54 23.75 7.16
CA ALA A 324 16.40 24.27 7.92
C ALA A 324 16.83 25.02 9.19
N ARG A 325 17.90 24.58 9.87
CA ARG A 325 18.45 25.25 11.07
C ARG A 325 19.24 26.51 10.73
N GLY A 326 20.04 26.50 9.67
CA GLY A 326 20.80 27.66 9.22
C GLY A 326 19.91 28.87 8.88
N ASN A 327 18.68 28.61 8.44
CA ASN A 327 17.71 29.66 8.10
C ASN A 327 17.01 30.30 9.32
N GLN A 328 17.16 29.75 10.53
CA GLN A 328 16.55 30.31 11.76
C GLN A 328 17.55 31.12 12.61
N GLY A 329 18.86 31.02 12.35
CA GLY A 329 19.91 31.68 13.14
C GLY A 329 20.40 33.03 12.60
N GLY A 330 19.93 33.47 11.43
CA GLY A 330 20.44 34.66 10.74
C GLY A 330 19.80 36.01 11.12
N SER A 331 18.76 36.02 11.97
CA SER A 331 18.02 37.26 12.30
C SER A 331 18.15 37.73 13.76
N ALA A 332 19.03 37.13 14.58
CA ALA A 332 19.16 37.51 15.99
C ALA A 332 20.59 37.87 16.46
N ALA A 333 21.56 38.02 15.55
CA ALA A 333 22.97 38.28 15.91
C ALA A 333 23.59 39.47 15.15
N ALA A 334 22.80 40.50 14.84
CA ALA A 334 23.28 41.77 14.30
C ALA A 334 22.93 42.95 15.21
N GLU A 335 23.07 42.81 16.53
CA GLU A 335 22.99 43.95 17.45
C GLU A 335 23.71 43.65 18.76
N ALA A 336 25.05 43.55 18.71
CA ALA A 336 25.91 43.76 19.87
C ALA A 336 27.37 43.68 19.42
N HIS A 337 27.91 44.78 18.89
CA HIS A 337 29.31 45.21 19.07
C HIS A 337 29.50 46.54 18.34
N ALA A 338 28.88 47.60 18.89
CA ALA A 338 29.35 48.97 18.68
C ALA A 338 30.10 49.38 19.96
N ALA A 339 31.40 49.12 19.98
CA ALA A 339 32.29 49.71 20.97
C ALA A 339 32.56 51.18 20.57
N PRO A 340 32.34 52.17 21.45
CA PRO A 340 32.79 53.53 21.18
C PRO A 340 34.29 53.61 21.46
N SER A 341 35.10 53.68 20.39
CA SER A 341 36.49 54.15 20.49
C SER A 341 36.48 55.63 20.81
N THR A 342 36.81 55.95 22.06
CA THR A 342 37.07 57.30 22.55
C THR A 342 38.27 57.89 21.80
N VAL A 343 38.00 58.79 20.85
CA VAL A 343 39.00 59.61 20.18
C VAL A 343 39.26 60.84 21.05
N SER A 344 40.42 60.86 21.71
CA SER A 344 40.95 62.05 22.36
C SER A 344 41.48 63.02 21.30
N ILE A 345 40.85 64.19 21.20
CA ILE A 345 41.25 65.32 20.35
C ILE A 345 42.33 66.14 21.08
N PRO A 346 43.45 66.52 20.44
CA PRO A 346 44.40 67.49 21.00
C PRO A 346 43.90 68.91 20.76
N LEU A 347 43.75 69.68 21.84
CA LEU A 347 43.51 71.12 21.79
C LEU A 347 44.86 71.83 21.67
N SER A 348 45.16 72.34 20.48
CA SER A 348 46.18 73.36 20.26
C SER A 348 45.54 74.47 19.45
N ASP A 349 45.33 75.62 20.08
CA ASP A 349 45.38 76.86 19.35
C ASP A 349 45.99 77.98 20.19
N LYS A 350 46.81 78.76 19.51
CA LYS A 350 47.58 79.92 19.96
C LYS A 350 46.65 81.09 20.27
N ILE A 351 46.98 81.89 21.30
CA ILE A 351 47.43 83.29 21.16
C ILE A 351 48.51 83.52 22.24
#